data_AF-A0A2L2NGZ2-F1
#
_entry.id   AF-A0A2L2NGZ2-F1
#
_cell.length_a   1.000
_cell.length_b   1.000
_cell.length_c   1.000
_cell.angle_alpha   90.00
_cell.angle_beta   90.00
_cell.angle_gamma   90.00
#
_symmetry.space_group_name_H-M   'P 1'
#
loop_
_entity.id
_entity.type
_entity.pdbx_description
1 polymer ?
#
loop_
_entity_poly.entity_id
_entity_poly.type
_entity_poly.pdbx_seq_one_letter_code
_entity_poly.pdbx_strand_id
1 'polypeptide(L)'
;MLDTKYVASIYWDKELGERLKALRASNSVRAISEKTADLGERISHQYIHMLEDPERYDNSASTVSFPKISVLLKALNSNIEEFFDTAVTIVSIVP
;
A
#
# COMPACT_ATOMS: atom_id res chain seq x y z
N MET A 1 -16.51 13.69 1.64
CA MET A 1 -15.58 12.57 1.86
C MET A 1 -15.90 11.52 0.80
N LEU A 2 -14.94 11.15 -0.04
CA LEU A 2 -15.18 10.19 -1.12
C LEU A 2 -15.24 8.78 -0.51
N ASP A 3 -16.26 8.01 -0.89
CA ASP A 3 -16.40 6.64 -0.40
C ASP A 3 -15.31 5.78 -1.05
N THR A 4 -14.42 5.21 -0.22
CA THR A 4 -13.26 4.43 -0.66
C THR A 4 -13.67 3.18 -1.44
N LYS A 5 -14.94 2.76 -1.38
CA LYS A 5 -15.49 1.68 -2.22
C LYS A 5 -15.38 1.93 -3.73
N TYR A 6 -15.18 3.19 -4.15
CA TYR A 6 -15.04 3.55 -5.57
C TYR A 6 -13.59 3.64 -6.05
N VAL A 7 -12.60 3.43 -5.16
CA VAL A 7 -11.17 3.50 -5.53
C VAL A 7 -10.66 2.09 -5.81
N ALA A 8 -10.34 1.81 -7.08
CA ALA A 8 -9.78 0.51 -7.47
C ALA A 8 -8.27 0.41 -7.21
N SER A 9 -7.55 1.51 -7.47
CA SER A 9 -6.10 1.56 -7.36
C SER A 9 -5.61 2.97 -7.02
N ILE A 10 -4.44 3.06 -6.42
CA ILE A 10 -3.77 4.30 -6.01
C ILE A 10 -2.44 4.38 -6.75
N TYR A 11 -2.06 5.58 -7.20
CA TYR A 11 -0.71 5.81 -7.70
C TYR A 11 0.31 5.56 -6.59
N TRP A 12 1.35 4.77 -6.86
CA TRP A 12 2.32 4.38 -5.84
C TRP A 12 3.72 4.80 -6.24
N ASP A 13 4.23 5.80 -5.53
CA ASP A 13 5.55 6.36 -5.76
C ASP A 13 6.55 5.97 -4.67
N LYS A 14 7.76 6.48 -4.83
CA LYS A 14 8.85 6.32 -3.88
C LYS A 14 8.48 6.82 -2.49
N GLU A 15 7.81 7.96 -2.38
CA GLU A 15 7.45 8.56 -1.08
C GLU A 15 6.53 7.62 -0.30
N LEU A 16 5.50 7.07 -0.95
CA LEU A 16 4.61 6.09 -0.34
C LEU A 16 5.33 4.79 0.01
N GLY A 17 6.28 4.34 -0.81
CA GLY A 17 7.13 3.19 -0.49
C GLY A 17 8.00 3.40 0.74
N GLU A 18 8.64 4.57 0.86
CA GLU A 18 9.44 4.95 2.02
C GLU A 18 8.58 5.09 3.28
N ARG A 19 7.38 5.68 3.18
CA ARG A 19 6.39 5.74 4.27
C ARG A 19 5.96 4.35 4.71
N LEU A 20 5.66 3.44 3.77
CA LEU A 20 5.30 2.06 4.09
C LEU A 20 6.43 1.34 4.82
N LYS A 21 7.67 1.51 4.34
CA LYS A 21 8.87 0.93 4.96
C LYS A 21 9.08 1.47 6.38
N ALA A 22 8.87 2.76 6.59
CA ALA A 22 8.94 3.39 7.92
C ALA A 22 7.84 2.86 8.86
N LEU A 23 6.60 2.71 8.36
CA LEU A 23 5.48 2.14 9.11
C LEU A 23 5.74 0.68 9.49
N ARG A 24 6.32 -0.11 8.57
CA ARG A 24 6.73 -1.49 8.88
C ARG A 24 7.78 -1.52 10.00
N ALA A 25 8.72 -0.58 10.00
CA ALA A 25 9.83 -0.52 10.94
C ALA A 25 10.57 -1.88 11.04
N SER A 26 10.64 -2.46 12.24
CA SER A 26 11.29 -3.74 12.52
C SER A 26 10.38 -4.96 12.31
N ASN A 27 9.11 -4.78 11.94
CA ASN A 27 8.22 -5.90 11.69
C ASN A 27 8.73 -6.75 10.52
N SER A 28 8.76 -8.07 10.74
CA SER A 28 9.15 -9.03 9.72
C SER A 28 8.13 -9.06 8.59
N VAL A 29 8.60 -8.96 7.35
CA VAL A 29 7.78 -9.11 6.14
C VAL A 29 7.03 -10.45 6.13
N ARG A 30 7.63 -11.49 6.72
CA ARG A 30 6.96 -12.79 6.89
C ARG A 30 5.76 -12.70 7.81
N ALA A 31 5.92 -12.08 8.98
CA ALA A 31 4.83 -11.92 9.93
C ALA A 31 3.69 -11.06 9.34
N ILE A 32 4.03 -10.06 8.54
CA ILE A 32 3.03 -9.23 7.84
C ILE A 32 2.28 -10.04 6.79
N SER A 33 2.99 -10.79 5.95
CA SER A 33 2.38 -11.67 4.94
C SER A 33 1.42 -12.69 5.58
N GLU A 34 1.80 -13.30 6.69
CA GLU A 34 0.93 -14.19 7.47
C GLU A 34 -0.32 -13.44 7.98
N LYS A 35 -0.15 -12.27 8.61
CA LYS A 35 -1.28 -11.43 9.05
C LYS A 35 -2.21 -11.02 7.91
N THR A 36 -1.67 -10.67 6.73
CA THR A 36 -2.50 -10.30 5.58
C THR A 36 -3.34 -11.48 5.09
N ALA A 37 -2.78 -12.70 5.13
CA ALA A 37 -3.53 -13.91 4.81
C ALA A 37 -4.67 -14.15 5.80
N ASP A 38 -4.44 -13.94 7.11
CA ASP A 38 -5.49 -14.05 8.14
C ASP A 38 -6.60 -12.99 7.96
N LEU A 39 -6.27 -11.85 7.35
CA LEU A 39 -7.21 -10.79 6.99
C LEU A 39 -7.94 -11.04 5.65
N GLY A 40 -7.68 -12.18 4.99
CA GLY A 40 -8.39 -12.62 3.79
C GLY A 40 -7.71 -12.33 2.45
N GLU A 41 -6.53 -11.70 2.44
CA GLU A 41 -5.76 -11.43 1.20
C GLU A 41 -4.27 -11.63 1.49
N ARG A 42 -3.68 -12.71 0.96
CA ARG A 42 -2.26 -12.97 1.17
C ARG A 42 -1.39 -12.06 0.30
N ILE A 43 -0.58 -11.22 0.94
CA ILE A 43 0.38 -10.36 0.26
C ILE A 43 1.78 -10.98 0.35
N SER A 44 2.40 -11.25 -0.80
CA SER A 44 3.70 -11.93 -0.85
C SER A 44 4.85 -11.05 -0.35
N HIS A 45 5.92 -11.66 0.15
CA HIS A 45 7.10 -10.93 0.64
C HIS A 45 7.73 -10.08 -0.46
N GLN A 46 7.82 -10.65 -1.67
CA GLN A 46 8.34 -9.96 -2.84
C GLN A 46 7.50 -8.73 -3.17
N TYR A 47 6.17 -8.83 -3.06
CA TYR A 47 5.30 -7.69 -3.31
C TYR A 47 5.46 -6.60 -2.24
N ILE A 48 5.57 -6.97 -0.96
CA ILE A 48 5.85 -5.99 0.11
C ILE A 48 7.16 -5.24 -0.16
N HIS A 49 8.23 -5.95 -0.51
CA HIS A 49 9.50 -5.32 -0.88
C HIS A 49 9.41 -4.45 -2.13
N MET A 50 8.62 -4.85 -3.12
CA MET A 50 8.34 -4.05 -4.31
C MET A 50 7.60 -2.75 -3.96
N LEU A 51 6.64 -2.80 -3.04
CA LEU A 51 5.92 -1.60 -2.58
C LEU A 51 6.83 -0.67 -1.78
N GLU A 52 7.80 -1.19 -1.03
CA GLU A 52 8.74 -0.40 -0.22
C GLU A 52 9.87 0.24 -1.02
N ASP A 53 10.16 -0.28 -2.21
CA ASP A 53 11.24 0.22 -3.07
C ASP A 53 10.84 0.14 -4.55
N PRO A 54 9.81 0.90 -4.98
CA PRO A 54 9.25 0.77 -6.33
C PRO A 54 10.25 1.12 -7.45
N GLU A 55 11.25 1.96 -7.16
CA GLU A 55 12.31 2.34 -8.11
C GLU A 55 13.22 1.16 -8.47
N ARG A 56 13.49 0.25 -7.53
CA ARG A 56 14.28 -0.97 -7.82
C ARG A 56 13.61 -1.93 -8.80
N TYR A 57 12.29 -1.85 -8.94
CA TYR A 57 11.52 -2.78 -9.75
C TYR A 57 11.05 -2.16 -11.08
N ASP A 58 11.68 -1.04 -11.51
CA ASP A 58 11.40 -0.32 -12.76
C ASP A 58 9.91 -0.01 -12.95
N ASN A 59 9.28 0.41 -11.85
CA ASN A 59 7.84 0.54 -11.71
C ASN A 59 7.43 1.99 -11.40
N SER A 60 8.15 2.96 -11.97
CA SER A 60 8.05 4.42 -11.72
C SER A 60 6.66 5.04 -11.93
N ALA A 61 5.69 4.29 -12.46
CA ALA A 61 4.28 4.66 -12.48
C ALA A 61 3.32 3.49 -12.17
N SER A 62 3.65 2.66 -11.17
CA SER A 62 2.76 1.57 -10.77
C SER A 62 1.57 2.08 -9.98
N THR A 63 0.37 1.71 -10.43
CA THR A 63 -0.81 1.79 -9.58
C THR A 63 -0.90 0.52 -8.74
N VAL A 64 -1.29 0.68 -7.47
CA VAL A 64 -1.42 -0.43 -6.53
C VAL A 64 -2.89 -0.56 -6.14
N SER A 65 -3.37 -1.81 -6.12
CA SER A 65 -4.75 -2.13 -5.74
C SER A 65 -5.08 -1.56 -4.36
N PHE A 66 -6.15 -0.76 -4.29
CA PHE A 66 -6.59 -0.15 -3.04
C PHE A 66 -6.99 -1.21 -1.99
N PRO A 67 -7.75 -2.28 -2.33
CA PRO A 67 -8.00 -3.39 -1.40
C PRO A 67 -6.72 -3.99 -0.81
N LYS A 68 -5.68 -4.22 -1.63
CA LYS A 68 -4.41 -4.78 -1.17
C LYS A 68 -3.70 -3.86 -0.18
N ILE A 69 -3.63 -2.56 -0.48
CA ILE A 69 -3.05 -1.58 0.45
C ILE A 69 -3.86 -1.50 1.73
N SER A 70 -5.19 -1.50 1.66
CA SER A 70 -6.04 -1.49 2.86
C SER A 70 -5.77 -2.68 3.77
N VAL A 71 -5.64 -3.90 3.22
CA VAL A 71 -5.30 -5.10 4.00
C VAL A 71 -3.88 -5.01 4.55
N LEU A 72 -2.92 -4.53 3.76
CA LEU A 72 -1.53 -4.36 4.20
C LEU A 72 -1.41 -3.40 5.39
N LEU A 73 -2.07 -2.23 5.30
CA LEU A 73 -2.06 -1.24 6.37
C LEU A 73 -2.74 -1.76 7.63
N LYS A 74 -3.86 -2.49 7.50
CA LYS A 74 -4.49 -3.18 8.64
C LYS A 74 -3.56 -4.18 9.30
N ALA A 75 -2.80 -4.97 8.54
CA ALA A 75 -1.80 -5.90 9.07
C ALA A 75 -0.66 -5.18 9.83
N LEU A 76 -0.41 -3.92 9.51
CA LEU A 76 0.54 -3.02 10.16
C LEU A 76 -0.09 -2.18 11.29
N ASN A 77 -1.33 -2.48 11.69
CA ASN A 77 -2.10 -1.72 12.67
C ASN A 77 -2.30 -0.23 12.31
N SER A 78 -2.47 0.08 11.02
CA SER A 78 -2.83 1.40 10.52
C SER A 78 -4.00 1.32 9.54
N ASN A 79 -4.47 2.45 9.04
CA ASN A 79 -5.55 2.55 8.05
C ASN A 79 -5.19 3.55 6.94
N ILE A 80 -6.07 3.63 5.94
CA ILE A 80 -5.87 4.49 4.76
C ILE A 80 -5.83 5.95 5.18
N GLU A 81 -6.72 6.39 6.08
CA GLU A 81 -6.79 7.79 6.49
C GLU A 81 -5.51 8.26 7.17
N GLU A 82 -4.96 7.45 8.08
CA GLU A 82 -3.70 7.68 8.78
C GLU A 82 -2.49 7.65 7.83
N PHE A 83 -2.44 6.68 6.94
CA PHE A 83 -1.29 6.48 6.05
C PHE A 83 -1.16 7.61 5.02
N PHE A 84 -2.27 8.06 4.45
CA PHE A 84 -2.26 9.11 3.43
C PHE A 84 -2.37 10.53 4.00
N ASP A 85 -2.55 10.69 5.32
CA ASP A 85 -2.66 12.00 6.01
C ASP A 85 -3.65 12.94 5.28
N THR A 86 -4.88 12.45 5.13
CA THR A 86 -5.72 12.78 3.99
C THR A 86 -6.23 14.23 3.96
N ALA A 87 -5.64 15.04 3.07
CA ALA A 87 -6.39 15.63 1.95
C ALA A 87 -5.99 14.91 0.65
N VAL A 88 -6.84 13.99 0.17
CA VAL A 88 -6.55 13.12 -0.99
C VAL A 88 -6.85 13.88 -2.27
N THR A 89 -5.83 14.11 -3.10
CA THR A 89 -5.98 14.63 -4.46
C THR A 89 -6.13 13.44 -5.42
N ILE A 90 -7.30 13.30 -6.05
CA ILE A 90 -7.51 12.29 -7.09
C ILE A 90 -7.01 12.84 -8.41
N VAL A 91 -5.99 12.21 -8.99
CA VAL A 91 -5.55 12.49 -10.36
C VAL A 91 -6.30 11.55 -11.31
N SER A 92 -7.24 12.10 -12.07
CA SER A 92 -7.88 11.38 -13.17
C SER A 92 -6.92 11.37 -14.35
N ILE A 93 -6.42 10.20 -14.74
CA ILE A 93 -5.67 10.03 -15.98
C ILE A 93 -6.71 9.79 -17.08
N VAL A 94 -6.98 10.82 -17.88
CA VAL A 94 -7.82 10.70 -19.07
C VAL A 94 -6.99 9.99 -20.16
N PRO A 95 -7.53 8.96 -20.84
CA PRO A 95 -6.82 8.20 -21.87
C PRO A 95 -6.46 9.04 -23.11
#